data_AF-A0A9D1SEG7-F1
#
_entry.id   AF-A0A9D1SEG7-F1
#
_cell.length_a   1.000
_cell.length_b   1.000
_cell.length_c   1.000
_cell.angle_alpha   90.00
_cell.angle_beta   90.00
_cell.angle_gamma   90.00
#
_symmetry.space_group_name_H-M   'P 1'
#
loop_
_entity.id
_entity.type
_entity.pdbx_description
1 polymer ?
#
loop_
_entity_poly.entity_id
_entity_poly.type
_entity_poly.pdbx_seq_one_letter_code
_entity_poly.pdbx_strand_id
1 'polypeptide(L)'
;MRALLLKDLYLTIRYHWYMVPISLMMFTIAVIGYGNIFFEVYPLIFAALIPDSLIAEDKSCGWIEYVNIMPFSRKQYVSAKYIYSAIIFAVILAFVFISHSVRFAVGNGSVPGTEILFAAAWLLLAPTVTMPLIFRLGSGRARISYIAAALVIGAIVPIYTDAELMYRLQPSVHIAAMLISLLLFAVSWLLSIKFFERREL
;
A
#
# COMPACT_ATOMS: atom_id res chain seq x y z
N MET A 1 -15.17 -7.88 -12.97
CA MET A 1 -14.24 -7.27 -11.99
C MET A 1 -14.88 -6.96 -10.64
N ARG A 2 -16.14 -6.48 -10.56
CA ARG A 2 -16.81 -6.19 -9.27
C ARG A 2 -16.77 -7.36 -8.27
N ALA A 3 -17.04 -8.59 -8.73
CA ALA A 3 -16.99 -9.78 -7.87
C ALA A 3 -15.61 -10.02 -7.23
N LEU A 4 -14.51 -9.76 -7.95
CA LEU A 4 -13.15 -9.93 -7.43
C LEU A 4 -12.84 -8.89 -6.34
N LEU A 5 -13.20 -7.63 -6.58
CA LEU A 5 -13.02 -6.56 -5.58
C LEU A 5 -13.86 -6.82 -4.32
N LEU A 6 -15.06 -7.35 -4.49
CA LEU A 6 -15.97 -7.66 -3.40
C LEU A 6 -15.48 -8.87 -2.59
N LYS A 7 -14.87 -9.87 -3.27
CA LYS A 7 -14.13 -10.95 -2.60
C LYS A 7 -12.98 -10.40 -1.75
N ASP A 8 -12.13 -9.56 -2.34
CA ASP A 8 -10.98 -8.98 -1.63
C ASP A 8 -11.40 -8.09 -0.45
N LEU A 9 -12.51 -7.38 -0.60
CA LEU A 9 -13.13 -6.63 0.49
C LEU A 9 -13.58 -7.57 1.62
N TYR A 10 -14.29 -8.66 1.31
CA TYR A 10 -14.71 -9.61 2.34
C TYR A 10 -13.54 -10.31 3.02
N LEU A 11 -12.48 -10.66 2.28
CA LEU A 11 -11.27 -11.23 2.88
C LEU A 11 -10.58 -10.24 3.80
N THR A 12 -10.52 -8.97 3.41
CA THR A 12 -9.96 -7.91 4.26
C THR A 12 -10.81 -7.71 5.51
N ILE A 13 -12.13 -7.63 5.40
CA ILE A 13 -13.03 -7.53 6.55
C ILE A 13 -12.98 -8.79 7.41
N ARG A 14 -12.74 -9.98 6.86
CA ARG A 14 -12.71 -11.21 7.68
C ARG A 14 -11.38 -11.41 8.40
N TYR A 15 -10.28 -11.27 7.67
CA TYR A 15 -8.94 -11.61 8.18
C TYR A 15 -8.18 -10.40 8.73
N HIS A 16 -8.55 -9.19 8.32
CA HIS A 16 -7.80 -7.96 8.61
C HIS A 16 -8.67 -6.89 9.30
N TRP A 17 -9.84 -7.26 9.86
CA TRP A 17 -10.74 -6.31 10.51
C TRP A 17 -10.09 -5.50 11.64
N TYR A 18 -9.15 -6.11 12.38
CA TYR A 18 -8.45 -5.48 13.49
C TYR A 18 -7.59 -4.28 13.05
N MET A 19 -7.22 -4.19 11.77
CA MET A 19 -6.43 -3.08 11.24
C MET A 19 -7.21 -1.77 11.25
N VAL A 20 -8.54 -1.81 11.15
CA VAL A 20 -9.40 -0.62 11.17
C VAL A 20 -9.40 0.07 12.54
N PRO A 21 -9.76 -0.59 13.66
CA PRO A 21 -9.74 0.05 14.97
C PRO A 21 -8.32 0.42 15.41
N ILE A 22 -7.30 -0.37 15.08
CA ILE A 22 -5.90 -0.02 15.38
C ILE A 22 -5.49 1.24 14.61
N SER A 23 -5.79 1.31 13.31
CA SER A 23 -5.45 2.50 12.52
C SER A 23 -6.17 3.74 13.04
N LEU A 24 -7.46 3.62 13.38
CA LEU A 24 -8.22 4.72 13.97
C LEU A 24 -7.58 5.19 15.29
N MET A 25 -7.23 4.26 16.19
CA MET A 25 -6.55 4.57 17.44
C MET A 25 -5.19 5.25 17.21
N MET A 26 -4.40 4.79 16.24
CA MET A 26 -3.11 5.40 15.95
C MET A 26 -3.27 6.81 15.37
N PHE A 27 -4.27 7.04 14.50
CA PHE A 27 -4.55 8.38 13.99
C PHE A 27 -5.03 9.33 15.10
N THR A 28 -5.86 8.88 16.04
CA THR A 28 -6.28 9.75 17.16
C THR A 28 -5.10 10.10 18.06
N ILE A 29 -4.22 9.15 18.34
CA ILE A 29 -2.98 9.40 19.09
C ILE A 29 -2.04 10.33 18.31
N ALA A 30 -1.92 10.19 16.98
CA ALA A 30 -1.09 11.08 16.16
C ALA A 30 -1.59 12.54 16.22
N VAL A 31 -2.92 12.74 16.26
CA VAL A 31 -3.53 14.08 16.36
C VAL A 31 -3.36 14.67 17.76
N ILE A 32 -3.61 13.89 18.82
CA ILE A 32 -3.60 14.38 20.22
C ILE A 32 -2.17 14.47 20.78
N GLY A 33 -1.31 13.50 20.46
CA GLY A 33 0.04 13.36 20.98
C GLY A 33 1.09 14.28 20.34
N TYR A 34 0.67 15.47 19.89
CA TYR A 34 1.54 16.51 19.32
C TYR A 34 2.33 16.09 18.07
N GLY A 35 1.72 15.27 17.22
CA GLY A 35 2.23 15.05 15.87
C GLY A 35 3.46 14.16 15.75
N ASN A 36 3.57 13.16 16.64
CA ASN A 36 4.59 12.13 16.45
C ASN A 36 4.30 11.31 15.18
N ILE A 37 5.14 11.53 14.16
CA ILE A 37 5.09 10.90 12.83
C ILE A 37 5.04 9.38 12.92
N PHE A 38 5.63 8.79 13.96
CA PHE A 38 5.62 7.35 14.19
C PHE A 38 4.22 6.74 14.18
N PHE A 39 3.23 7.41 14.78
CA PHE A 39 1.85 6.88 14.85
C PHE A 39 1.13 6.94 13.51
N GLU A 40 1.53 7.84 12.60
CA GLU A 40 0.99 7.86 11.23
C GLU A 40 1.55 6.72 10.39
N VAL A 41 2.82 6.36 10.59
CA VAL A 41 3.52 5.33 9.81
C VAL A 41 2.82 3.96 9.93
N TYR A 42 2.27 3.61 11.10
CA TYR A 42 1.65 2.28 11.30
C TYR A 42 0.49 1.97 10.34
N PRO A 43 -0.56 2.80 10.25
CA PRO A 43 -1.62 2.64 9.26
C PRO A 43 -1.09 2.48 7.82
N LEU A 44 -0.03 3.18 7.46
CA LEU A 44 0.57 3.10 6.12
C LEU A 44 1.30 1.78 5.89
N ILE A 45 2.07 1.28 6.87
CA ILE A 45 2.70 -0.05 6.80
C ILE A 45 1.62 -1.12 6.64
N PHE A 46 0.57 -1.02 7.44
CA PHE A 46 -0.57 -1.93 7.38
C PHE A 46 -1.23 -1.93 6.00
N ALA A 47 -1.51 -0.76 5.45
CA ALA A 47 -2.05 -0.61 4.11
C ALA A 47 -1.16 -1.29 3.04
N ALA A 48 0.16 -1.11 3.15
CA ALA A 48 1.13 -1.68 2.20
C ALA A 48 1.17 -3.22 2.24
N LEU A 49 0.83 -3.85 3.37
CA LEU A 49 0.90 -5.31 3.56
C LEU A 49 -0.39 -6.05 3.18
N ILE A 50 -1.56 -5.39 3.21
CA ILE A 50 -2.86 -6.03 2.87
C ILE A 50 -2.83 -6.70 1.49
N PRO A 51 -2.31 -6.06 0.43
CA PRO A 51 -2.37 -6.67 -0.89
C PRO A 51 -1.50 -7.95 -0.98
N ASP A 52 -0.38 -7.97 -0.26
CA ASP A 52 0.51 -9.13 -0.18
C ASP A 52 -0.15 -10.29 0.58
N SER A 53 -0.81 -10.00 1.70
CA SER A 53 -1.52 -11.03 2.47
C SER A 53 -2.71 -11.59 1.68
N LEU A 54 -3.46 -10.77 0.96
CA LEU A 54 -4.56 -11.24 0.10
C LEU A 54 -4.09 -12.16 -1.02
N ILE A 55 -2.93 -11.91 -1.62
CA ILE A 55 -2.39 -12.82 -2.65
C ILE A 55 -1.84 -14.10 -2.01
N ALA A 56 -1.29 -14.01 -0.81
CA ALA A 56 -0.84 -15.19 -0.06
C ALA A 56 -2.02 -16.09 0.32
N GLU A 57 -3.15 -15.51 0.75
CA GLU A 57 -4.37 -16.28 1.02
C GLU A 57 -4.96 -16.89 -0.25
N ASP A 58 -4.96 -16.15 -1.36
CA ASP A 58 -5.40 -16.71 -2.65
C ASP A 58 -4.55 -17.91 -3.09
N LYS A 59 -3.27 -17.94 -2.69
CA LYS A 59 -2.39 -19.10 -2.91
C LYS A 59 -2.69 -20.24 -1.93
N SER A 60 -2.86 -19.94 -0.64
CA SER A 60 -3.06 -20.96 0.41
C SER A 60 -4.34 -21.78 0.18
N CYS A 61 -5.39 -21.13 -0.31
CA CYS A 61 -6.68 -21.77 -0.59
C CYS A 61 -6.82 -22.33 -2.01
N GLY A 62 -5.74 -22.31 -2.82
CA GLY A 62 -5.76 -22.79 -4.21
C GLY A 62 -6.59 -21.93 -5.18
N TRP A 63 -7.02 -20.73 -4.77
CA TRP A 63 -7.85 -19.82 -5.60
C TRP A 63 -7.20 -19.55 -6.97
N ILE A 64 -5.87 -19.45 -7.02
CA ILE A 64 -5.14 -19.20 -8.28
C ILE A 64 -5.39 -20.27 -9.35
N GLU A 65 -5.54 -21.54 -8.96
CA GLU A 65 -5.81 -22.64 -9.88
C GLU A 65 -7.24 -22.54 -10.45
N TYR A 66 -8.19 -22.16 -9.59
CA TYR A 66 -9.58 -21.94 -9.99
C TYR A 66 -9.76 -20.73 -10.92
N VAL A 67 -8.88 -19.73 -10.88
CA VAL A 67 -8.97 -18.56 -11.78
C VAL A 67 -8.96 -18.98 -13.26
N ASN A 68 -8.32 -20.10 -13.61
CA ASN A 68 -8.25 -20.58 -15.00
C ASN A 68 -9.58 -21.11 -15.54
N ILE A 69 -10.49 -21.57 -14.68
CA ILE A 69 -11.79 -22.12 -15.08
C ILE A 69 -12.93 -21.10 -14.99
N MET A 70 -12.68 -19.95 -14.34
CA MET A 70 -13.67 -18.88 -14.21
C MET A 70 -13.75 -18.03 -15.49
N PRO A 71 -14.89 -17.35 -15.75
CA PRO A 71 -15.07 -16.46 -16.91
C PRO A 71 -14.36 -15.11 -16.73
N PHE A 72 -13.16 -15.11 -16.12
CA PHE A 72 -12.35 -13.92 -15.89
C PHE A 72 -10.97 -14.11 -16.53
N SER A 73 -10.42 -13.05 -17.13
CA SER A 73 -9.07 -13.14 -17.68
C SER A 73 -8.00 -13.03 -16.59
N ARG A 74 -6.83 -13.65 -16.83
CA ARG A 74 -5.65 -13.50 -15.97
C ARG A 74 -5.27 -12.03 -15.73
N LYS A 75 -5.44 -11.17 -16.74
CA LYS A 75 -5.28 -9.71 -16.62
C LYS A 75 -6.26 -9.11 -15.61
N GLN A 76 -7.54 -9.48 -15.68
CA GLN A 76 -8.57 -8.97 -14.76
C GLN A 76 -8.29 -9.34 -13.30
N TYR A 77 -7.71 -10.52 -13.05
CA TYR A 77 -7.29 -10.92 -11.70
C TYR A 77 -6.20 -10.00 -11.14
N VAL A 78 -5.11 -9.81 -11.88
CA VAL A 78 -4.00 -8.92 -11.48
C VAL A 78 -4.50 -7.48 -11.32
N SER A 79 -5.25 -6.98 -12.29
CA SER A 79 -5.85 -5.64 -12.25
C SER A 79 -6.76 -5.42 -11.04
N ALA A 80 -7.52 -6.43 -10.63
CA ALA A 80 -8.35 -6.32 -9.43
C ALA A 80 -7.50 -6.10 -8.17
N LYS A 81 -6.36 -6.79 -8.03
CA LYS A 81 -5.44 -6.61 -6.89
C LYS A 81 -4.82 -5.21 -6.84
N TYR A 82 -4.36 -4.71 -8.00
CA TYR A 82 -3.82 -3.35 -8.10
C TYR A 82 -4.88 -2.29 -7.78
N ILE A 83 -6.08 -2.41 -8.36
CA ILE A 83 -7.20 -1.48 -8.08
C ILE A 83 -7.59 -1.53 -6.60
N TYR A 84 -7.68 -2.73 -6.01
CA TYR A 84 -8.01 -2.88 -4.60
C TYR A 84 -6.96 -2.24 -3.68
N SER A 85 -5.68 -2.44 -3.97
CA SER A 85 -4.59 -1.77 -3.24
C SER A 85 -4.67 -0.24 -3.36
N ALA A 86 -4.94 0.29 -4.55
CA ALA A 86 -5.12 1.72 -4.78
C ALA A 86 -6.31 2.30 -3.98
N ILE A 87 -7.42 1.55 -3.87
CA ILE A 87 -8.57 1.95 -3.04
C ILE A 87 -8.17 2.03 -1.57
N ILE A 88 -7.45 1.02 -1.04
CA ILE A 88 -6.97 1.04 0.35
C ILE A 88 -6.05 2.24 0.58
N PHE A 89 -5.11 2.50 -0.33
CA PHE A 89 -4.21 3.65 -0.20
C PHE A 89 -4.95 4.97 -0.24
N ALA A 90 -5.96 5.12 -1.11
CA ALA A 90 -6.78 6.32 -1.16
C ALA A 90 -7.51 6.55 0.18
N VAL A 91 -8.03 5.50 0.81
CA VAL A 91 -8.68 5.60 2.13
C VAL A 91 -7.68 6.05 3.19
N ILE A 92 -6.50 5.44 3.25
CA ILE A 92 -5.47 5.77 4.25
C ILE A 92 -4.93 7.19 4.03
N LEU A 93 -4.74 7.60 2.78
CA LEU A 93 -4.36 8.98 2.45
C LEU A 93 -5.41 10.01 2.86
N ALA A 94 -6.69 9.68 2.74
CA ALA A 94 -7.75 10.55 3.24
C ALA A 94 -7.67 10.71 4.77
N PHE A 95 -7.38 9.63 5.51
CA PHE A 95 -7.16 9.72 6.96
C PHE A 95 -5.92 10.54 7.33
N VAL A 96 -4.81 10.34 6.61
CA VAL A 96 -3.59 11.16 6.78
C VAL A 96 -3.94 12.62 6.54
N PHE A 97 -4.62 12.95 5.44
CA PHE A 97 -5.06 14.31 5.10
C PHE A 97 -5.90 14.95 6.21
N ILE A 98 -6.88 14.21 6.74
CA ILE A 98 -7.72 14.68 7.85
C ILE A 98 -6.84 14.94 9.08
N SER A 99 -5.92 14.04 9.41
CA SER A 99 -5.06 14.17 10.58
C SER A 99 -4.13 15.40 10.52
N HIS A 100 -3.56 15.71 9.36
CA HIS A 100 -2.74 16.93 9.18
C HIS A 100 -3.61 18.18 9.18
N SER A 101 -4.79 18.14 8.54
CA SER A 101 -5.72 19.29 8.50
C SER A 101 -6.20 19.68 9.89
N VAL A 102 -6.52 18.69 10.74
CA VAL A 102 -6.90 18.93 12.14
C VAL A 102 -5.74 19.52 12.93
N ARG A 103 -4.52 19.00 12.76
CA ARG A 103 -3.33 19.53 13.45
C ARG A 103 -2.98 20.96 13.05
N PHE A 104 -3.09 21.26 11.76
CA PHE A 104 -2.94 22.62 11.24
C PHE A 104 -3.98 23.57 11.85
N ALA A 105 -5.25 23.15 11.93
CA ALA A 105 -6.32 23.97 12.51
C ALA A 105 -6.14 24.25 14.03
N VAL A 106 -5.51 23.33 14.76
CA VAL A 106 -5.21 23.48 16.20
C VAL A 106 -3.89 24.23 16.45
N GLY A 107 -3.17 24.63 15.39
CA GLY A 107 -1.92 25.40 15.49
C GLY A 107 -0.68 24.56 15.81
N ASN A 108 -0.79 23.23 15.75
CA ASN A 108 0.27 22.27 16.09
C ASN A 108 0.81 21.52 14.87
N GLY A 109 0.64 22.06 13.65
CA GLY A 109 0.99 21.35 12.42
C GLY A 109 1.38 22.25 11.26
N SER A 110 2.15 21.67 10.34
CA SER A 110 2.55 22.21 9.05
C SER A 110 1.40 22.17 8.03
N VAL A 111 1.56 22.90 6.93
CA VAL A 111 0.59 22.91 5.83
C VAL A 111 0.44 21.47 5.28
N PRO A 112 -0.78 20.92 5.17
CA PRO A 112 -1.00 19.51 4.83
C PRO A 112 -0.43 19.05 3.47
N GLY A 113 -0.03 19.96 2.58
CA GLY A 113 0.23 19.65 1.17
C GLY A 113 1.45 18.74 0.92
N THR A 114 2.61 19.06 1.48
CA THR A 114 3.87 18.37 1.13
C THR A 114 4.00 17.00 1.77
N GLU A 115 3.60 16.88 3.03
CA GLU A 115 3.69 15.65 3.82
C GLU A 115 2.79 14.54 3.25
N ILE A 116 1.60 14.91 2.77
CA ILE A 116 0.66 13.97 2.17
C ILE A 116 1.17 13.43 0.84
N LEU A 117 1.84 14.26 0.02
CA LEU A 117 2.45 13.81 -1.22
C LEU A 117 3.55 12.78 -0.96
N PHE A 118 4.32 12.97 0.11
CA PHE A 118 5.35 12.02 0.50
C PHE A 118 4.77 10.72 1.07
N ALA A 119 3.74 10.82 1.92
CA ALA A 119 2.99 9.68 2.42
C ALA A 119 2.38 8.85 1.27
N ALA A 120 1.86 9.52 0.25
CA ALA A 120 1.30 8.88 -0.94
C ALA A 120 2.37 8.20 -1.78
N ALA A 121 3.52 8.84 -1.97
CA ALA A 121 4.65 8.24 -2.65
C ALA A 121 5.09 6.96 -1.93
N TRP A 122 5.19 7.01 -0.60
CA TRP A 122 5.59 5.88 0.22
C TRP A 122 4.62 4.69 0.12
N LEU A 123 3.31 4.92 0.26
CA LEU A 123 2.29 3.86 0.17
C LEU A 123 2.36 3.06 -1.14
N LEU A 124 2.70 3.73 -2.24
CA LEU A 124 2.78 3.11 -3.56
C LEU A 124 4.07 2.30 -3.77
N LEU A 125 5.17 2.64 -3.09
CA LEU A 125 6.48 2.01 -3.35
C LEU A 125 6.57 0.56 -2.86
N ALA A 126 5.98 0.24 -1.71
CA ALA A 126 5.96 -1.13 -1.18
C ALA A 126 5.29 -2.13 -2.15
N PRO A 127 4.01 -1.97 -2.54
CA PRO A 127 3.32 -2.89 -3.46
C PRO A 127 3.94 -2.89 -4.86
N THR A 128 4.55 -1.78 -5.28
CA THR A 128 5.25 -1.67 -6.56
C THR A 128 6.35 -2.71 -6.70
N VAL A 129 7.10 -2.96 -5.63
CA VAL A 129 8.20 -3.93 -5.63
C VAL A 129 7.69 -5.33 -5.29
N THR A 130 6.78 -5.46 -4.33
CA THR A 130 6.37 -6.77 -3.80
C THR A 130 5.45 -7.52 -4.77
N MET A 131 4.46 -6.86 -5.37
CA MET A 131 3.48 -7.54 -6.22
C MET A 131 4.10 -8.24 -7.44
N PRO A 132 4.97 -7.61 -8.25
CA PRO A 132 5.60 -8.30 -9.38
C PRO A 132 6.43 -9.51 -8.94
N LEU A 133 7.09 -9.43 -7.78
CA LEU A 133 7.83 -10.54 -7.21
C LEU A 133 6.90 -11.69 -6.81
N ILE A 134 5.76 -11.38 -6.17
CA ILE A 134 4.75 -12.39 -5.78
C ILE A 134 4.19 -13.12 -7.00
N PHE A 135 3.91 -12.38 -8.09
CA PHE A 135 3.40 -12.95 -9.34
C PHE A 135 4.46 -13.73 -10.11
N ARG A 136 5.74 -13.30 -10.07
CA ARG A 136 6.84 -13.98 -10.76
C ARG A 136 7.33 -15.24 -10.04
N LEU A 137 7.50 -15.18 -8.71
CA LEU A 137 8.28 -16.16 -7.95
C LEU A 137 7.47 -17.38 -7.46
N GLY A 138 6.14 -17.33 -7.51
CA GLY A 138 5.32 -18.49 -7.15
C GLY A 138 5.23 -18.83 -5.67
N SER A 139 4.88 -20.08 -5.35
CA SER A 139 4.72 -20.60 -3.99
C SER A 139 6.06 -20.86 -3.30
N GLY A 140 7.04 -21.43 -4.02
CA GLY A 140 8.33 -21.85 -3.44
C GLY A 140 9.25 -20.71 -2.99
N ARG A 141 8.93 -19.45 -3.28
CA ARG A 141 9.79 -18.27 -2.99
C ARG A 141 9.02 -17.09 -2.38
N ALA A 142 7.84 -17.33 -1.80
CA ALA A 142 7.05 -16.28 -1.13
C ALA A 142 7.84 -15.55 -0.02
N ARG A 143 8.81 -16.21 0.61
CA ARG A 143 9.70 -15.57 1.58
C ARG A 143 10.49 -14.39 0.99
N ILE A 144 10.85 -14.44 -0.29
CA ILE A 144 11.60 -13.38 -0.96
C ILE A 144 10.75 -12.12 -1.11
N SER A 145 9.44 -12.25 -1.40
CA SER A 145 8.56 -11.08 -1.48
C SER A 145 8.37 -10.41 -0.13
N TYR A 146 8.24 -11.18 0.97
CA TYR A 146 8.15 -10.61 2.32
C TYR A 146 9.45 -9.92 2.74
N ILE A 147 10.61 -10.50 2.41
CA ILE A 147 11.91 -9.87 2.66
C ILE A 147 12.04 -8.57 1.85
N ALA A 148 11.62 -8.58 0.58
CA ALA A 148 11.62 -7.39 -0.25
C ALA A 148 10.68 -6.30 0.32
N ALA A 149 9.48 -6.68 0.78
CA ALA A 149 8.55 -5.78 1.45
C ALA A 149 9.19 -5.13 2.68
N ALA A 150 9.81 -5.95 3.54
CA ALA A 150 10.47 -5.49 4.75
C ALA A 150 11.66 -4.56 4.46
N LEU A 151 12.45 -4.84 3.42
CA LEU A 151 13.57 -3.98 2.99
C LEU A 151 13.08 -2.64 2.47
N VAL A 152 12.04 -2.63 1.63
CA VAL A 152 11.48 -1.40 1.07
C VAL A 152 10.86 -0.54 2.19
N ILE A 153 10.06 -1.15 3.07
CA ILE A 153 9.48 -0.46 4.22
C ILE A 153 10.60 0.06 5.13
N GLY A 154 11.57 -0.78 5.51
CA GLY A 154 12.68 -0.41 6.39
C GLY A 154 13.61 0.66 5.85
N ALA A 155 13.79 0.73 4.52
CA ALA A 155 14.57 1.79 3.89
C ALA A 155 13.85 3.14 3.85
N ILE A 156 12.52 3.14 3.77
CA ILE A 156 11.73 4.37 3.59
C ILE A 156 11.28 4.97 4.93
N VAL A 157 10.99 4.15 5.95
CA VAL A 157 10.51 4.63 7.27
C VAL A 157 11.45 5.69 7.88
N PRO A 158 12.78 5.52 7.94
CA PRO A 158 13.68 6.52 8.50
C PRO A 158 13.60 7.87 7.76
N ILE A 159 13.44 7.83 6.44
CA ILE A 159 13.31 9.02 5.60
C ILE A 159 12.00 9.74 5.92
N TYR A 160 10.90 9.02 6.07
CA TYR A 160 9.59 9.58 6.42
C TYR A 160 9.54 10.16 7.83
N THR A 161 10.23 9.53 8.80
CA THR A 161 10.24 9.97 10.20
C THR A 161 11.21 11.11 10.49
N ASP A 162 12.14 11.40 9.56
CA ASP A 162 13.09 12.50 9.71
C ASP A 162 12.43 13.83 9.31
N ALA A 163 11.87 14.51 10.31
CA ALA A 163 11.17 15.79 10.15
C ALA A 163 12.08 16.90 9.59
N GLU A 164 13.37 16.91 9.94
CA GLU A 164 14.31 17.90 9.40
C GLU A 164 14.56 17.68 7.92
N LEU A 165 14.77 16.43 7.51
CA LEU A 165 14.93 16.08 6.12
C LEU A 165 13.67 16.46 5.31
N MET A 166 12.49 16.12 5.81
CA MET A 166 11.21 16.45 5.17
C MET A 166 11.01 17.96 4.99
N TYR A 167 11.36 18.77 6.00
CA TYR A 167 11.26 20.22 5.90
C TYR A 167 12.30 20.85 4.96
N ARG A 168 13.52 20.29 4.90
CA ARG A 168 14.60 20.78 4.03
C ARG A 168 14.36 20.48 2.55
N LEU A 169 13.64 19.40 2.23
CA LEU A 169 13.34 19.04 0.86
C LEU A 169 12.37 20.05 0.24
N GLN A 170 12.72 20.57 -0.94
CA GLN A 170 11.82 21.46 -1.66
C GLN A 170 10.49 20.75 -2.01
N PRO A 171 9.36 21.48 -2.06
CA PRO A 171 8.07 20.91 -2.47
C PRO A 171 8.11 20.20 -3.84
N SER A 172 8.98 20.65 -4.74
CA SER A 172 9.24 20.01 -6.04
C SER A 172 9.72 18.56 -5.93
N VAL A 173 10.51 18.23 -4.89
CA VAL A 173 11.00 16.88 -4.64
C VAL A 173 9.86 15.95 -4.23
N HIS A 174 8.93 16.44 -3.41
CA HIS A 174 7.76 15.69 -2.96
C HIS A 174 6.83 15.35 -4.15
N ILE A 175 6.60 16.32 -5.04
CA ILE A 175 5.84 16.12 -6.27
C ILE A 175 6.56 15.13 -7.19
N ALA A 176 7.87 15.28 -7.38
CA ALA A 176 8.66 14.36 -8.19
C ALA A 176 8.61 12.92 -7.63
N ALA A 177 8.75 12.74 -6.32
CA ALA A 177 8.66 11.45 -5.65
C ALA A 177 7.30 10.77 -5.91
N MET A 178 6.20 11.52 -5.78
CA MET A 178 4.85 11.05 -6.05
C MET A 178 4.64 10.66 -7.53
N LEU A 179 5.15 11.46 -8.47
CA LEU A 179 5.06 11.15 -9.89
C LEU A 179 5.88 9.90 -10.24
N ILE A 180 7.09 9.78 -9.69
CA ILE A 180 7.95 8.61 -9.86
C ILE A 180 7.28 7.37 -9.27
N SER A 181 6.70 7.43 -8.07
CA SER A 181 6.01 6.28 -7.47
C SER A 181 4.79 5.84 -8.27
N LEU A 182 4.02 6.78 -8.83
CA LEU A 182 2.90 6.46 -9.73
C LEU A 182 3.36 5.78 -11.01
N LEU A 183 4.43 6.28 -11.64
CA LEU A 183 5.04 5.67 -12.81
C LEU A 183 5.53 4.26 -12.51
N LEU A 184 6.26 4.08 -11.41
CA LEU A 184 6.75 2.77 -10.99
C LEU A 184 5.59 1.82 -10.69
N PHE A 185 4.52 2.28 -10.05
CA PHE A 185 3.33 1.47 -9.77
C PHE A 185 2.64 1.03 -11.07
N ALA A 186 2.51 1.91 -12.06
CA ALA A 186 1.96 1.57 -13.38
C ALA A 186 2.85 0.56 -14.13
N VAL A 187 4.17 0.75 -14.11
CA VAL A 187 5.12 -0.21 -14.71
C VAL A 187 5.05 -1.55 -13.99
N SER A 188 5.00 -1.54 -12.66
CA SER A 188 4.82 -2.72 -11.82
C SER A 188 3.56 -3.49 -12.18
N TRP A 189 2.44 -2.80 -12.38
CA TRP A 189 1.19 -3.41 -12.83
C TRP A 189 1.34 -4.13 -14.17
N LEU A 190 1.92 -3.45 -15.18
CA LEU A 190 2.15 -4.06 -16.50
C LEU A 190 3.08 -5.27 -16.43
N LEU A 191 4.14 -5.20 -15.63
CA LEU A 191 5.06 -6.31 -15.40
C LEU A 191 4.36 -7.49 -14.72
N SER A 192 3.54 -7.23 -13.70
CA SER A 192 2.75 -8.24 -12.99
C SER A 192 1.79 -8.97 -13.91
N ILE A 193 1.13 -8.26 -14.83
CA ILE A 193 0.29 -8.88 -15.86
C ILE A 193 1.14 -9.83 -16.71
N LYS A 194 2.27 -9.35 -17.23
CA LYS A 194 3.16 -10.14 -18.10
C LYS A 194 3.73 -11.37 -17.39
N PHE A 195 4.08 -11.27 -16.11
CA PHE A 195 4.58 -12.39 -15.33
C PHE A 195 3.49 -13.42 -15.03
N PHE A 196 2.28 -12.97 -14.71
CA PHE A 196 1.16 -13.88 -14.41
C PHE A 196 0.64 -14.58 -15.67
N GLU A 197 0.64 -13.92 -16.83
CA GLU A 197 0.24 -14.53 -18.11
C GLU A 197 1.21 -15.61 -18.58
N ARG A 198 2.51 -15.37 -18.44
CA ARG A 198 3.57 -16.33 -18.82
C ARG A 198 3.70 -17.52 -17.89
N ARG A 199 2.94 -17.53 -16.80
CA ARG A 199 2.98 -18.61 -15.83
C ARG A 199 2.12 -19.76 -16.35
N GLU A 200 2.77 -20.85 -16.72
CA GLU A 200 2.12 -22.14 -16.84
C GLU A 200 1.76 -22.58 -15.41
N LEU A 201 0.45 -22.73 -15.16
CA LEU A 201 -0.12 -23.19 -13.89
C LEU A 201 -0.39 -24.67 -14.02
#